data_AF-A0A9R1W0I6-F1
#
_entry.id   AF-A0A9R1W0I6-F1
#
_cell.length_a   1.000
_cell.length_b   1.000
_cell.length_c   1.000
_cell.angle_alpha   90.00
_cell.angle_beta   90.00
_cell.angle_gamma   90.00
#
_symmetry.space_group_name_H-M   'P 1'
#
loop_
_entity.id
_entity.type
_entity.pdbx_description
1 polymer ?
#
loop_
_entity_poly.entity_id
_entity_poly.type
_entity_poly.pdbx_seq_one_letter_code
_entity_poly.pdbx_strand_id
1 'polypeptide(L)'
;MHNNTWVLVDLPPGCKALGCKWILKRKMKVDGTIDKYKSRLVIQGFRQKEGIDFFDTYAPVARIYTIRLLLALAAIHNLVIHQMDVKTAFLNGDLDEEIYMKQPEGFVMPGNEHKFDDVVLSNGFALNQADKCVYSKFDTSGKGVMICLYVDDMLIFGTDLEEVDKTKKFLSSSFDMKDMGEAEVILDIEKV
;
A
#
# COMPACT_ATOMS: atom_id res chain seq x y z
N MET A 1 -1.03 -1.76 -21.27
CA MET A 1 -1.17 -2.68 -20.13
C MET A 1 0.19 -3.20 -19.64
N HIS A 2 0.56 -3.05 -18.37
CA HIS A 2 1.41 -4.06 -17.69
C HIS A 2 0.95 -4.28 -16.25
N ASN A 3 -0.34 -4.16 -15.96
CA ASN A 3 -0.85 -4.86 -14.80
C ASN A 3 -2.00 -5.65 -15.40
N ASN A 4 -1.83 -6.97 -15.52
CA ASN A 4 -2.92 -7.91 -15.78
C ASN A 4 -3.99 -7.91 -14.66
N THR A 5 -4.15 -6.81 -13.93
CA THR A 5 -5.17 -6.53 -12.90
C THR A 5 -6.59 -6.51 -13.47
N TRP A 6 -6.76 -6.40 -14.78
CA TRP A 6 -8.07 -6.47 -15.43
C TRP A 6 -7.91 -6.88 -16.89
N VAL A 7 -8.94 -7.55 -17.42
CA VAL A 7 -9.08 -7.89 -18.83
C VAL A 7 -10.37 -7.26 -19.34
N LEU A 8 -10.34 -6.67 -20.53
CA LEU A 8 -11.57 -6.21 -21.17
C LEU A 8 -12.38 -7.43 -21.60
N VAL A 9 -13.56 -7.59 -21.02
CA VAL A 9 -14.45 -8.72 -21.26
C VAL A 9 -15.87 -8.23 -21.52
N ASP A 10 -16.62 -8.98 -22.33
CA ASP A 10 -18.06 -8.80 -22.40
C ASP A 10 -18.68 -9.17 -21.05
N LEU A 11 -19.62 -8.35 -20.56
CA LEU A 11 -20.25 -8.58 -19.27
C LEU A 11 -21.02 -9.91 -19.31
N PRO A 12 -20.68 -10.91 -18.46
CA PRO A 12 -21.37 -12.20 -18.48
C PRO A 12 -22.86 -12.07 -18.12
N PRO A 13 -23.71 -12.97 -18.65
CA PRO A 13 -25.14 -12.96 -18.33
C PRO A 13 -25.38 -13.10 -16.82
N GLY A 14 -26.07 -12.13 -16.22
CA GLY A 14 -26.40 -12.13 -14.79
C GLY A 14 -25.45 -11.31 -13.90
N CYS A 15 -24.28 -10.90 -14.41
CA CYS A 15 -23.34 -10.02 -13.71
C CYS A 15 -23.74 -8.55 -13.85
N LYS A 16 -23.35 -7.71 -12.88
CA LYS A 16 -23.58 -6.25 -12.91
C LYS A 16 -22.27 -5.49 -12.91
N ALA A 17 -22.00 -4.74 -13.97
CA ALA A 17 -20.85 -3.84 -14.01
C ALA A 17 -21.05 -2.64 -13.08
N LEU A 18 -20.05 -2.37 -12.25
CA LEU A 18 -19.96 -1.18 -11.41
C LEU A 18 -19.63 0.05 -12.27
N GLY A 19 -20.21 1.19 -11.91
CA GLY A 19 -19.82 2.46 -12.48
C GLY A 19 -18.45 2.90 -11.96
N CYS A 20 -17.78 3.78 -12.69
CA CYS A 20 -16.54 4.42 -12.26
C CYS A 20 -16.66 5.93 -12.45
N LYS A 21 -15.85 6.69 -11.70
CA LYS A 21 -15.80 8.15 -11.80
C LYS A 21 -14.38 8.66 -11.61
N TRP A 22 -14.00 9.65 -12.42
CA TRP A 22 -12.79 10.42 -12.20
C TRP A 22 -12.99 11.44 -11.08
N ILE A 23 -12.12 11.40 -10.08
CA ILE A 23 -11.99 12.41 -9.03
C ILE A 23 -10.74 13.23 -9.33
N LEU A 24 -10.95 14.49 -9.69
CA LEU A 24 -9.87 15.45 -9.96
C LEU A 24 -9.72 16.38 -8.75
N LYS A 25 -8.51 16.48 -8.20
CA LYS A 25 -8.20 17.33 -7.05
C LYS A 25 -6.95 18.18 -7.35
N ARG A 26 -7.04 19.48 -7.09
CA ARG A 26 -5.88 20.38 -7.07
C ARG A 26 -5.31 20.39 -5.65
N LYS A 27 -4.03 20.07 -5.49
CA LYS A 27 -3.26 20.39 -4.28
C LYS A 27 -2.65 21.77 -4.47
N MET A 28 -2.81 22.62 -3.46
CA MET A 28 -2.25 23.96 -3.41
C MET A 28 -1.07 23.95 -2.43
N LYS A 29 -0.05 24.76 -2.71
CA LYS A 29 1.03 25.08 -1.78
C LYS A 29 0.53 26.08 -0.72
N VAL A 30 1.33 26.27 0.33
CA VAL A 30 1.02 27.20 1.43
C VAL A 30 0.89 28.65 0.94
N ASP A 31 1.61 28.99 -0.14
CA ASP A 31 1.55 30.31 -0.80
C ASP A 31 0.34 30.50 -1.72
N GLY A 32 -0.55 29.50 -1.83
CA GLY A 32 -1.74 29.54 -2.68
C GLY A 32 -1.49 29.19 -4.15
N THR A 33 -0.26 28.90 -4.56
CA THR A 33 0.02 28.40 -5.91
C THR A 33 -0.30 26.92 -6.04
N ILE A 34 -0.50 26.43 -7.27
CA ILE A 34 -0.84 25.02 -7.50
C ILE A 34 0.42 24.17 -7.31
N ASP A 35 0.34 23.22 -6.38
CA ASP A 35 1.36 22.20 -6.15
C ASP A 35 1.25 21.08 -7.19
N LYS A 36 0.05 20.48 -7.29
CA LYS A 36 -0.17 19.31 -8.16
C LYS A 36 -1.64 19.13 -8.53
N TYR A 37 -1.88 18.68 -9.76
CA TYR A 37 -3.16 18.10 -10.17
C TYR A 37 -3.13 16.60 -9.90
N LYS A 38 -4.07 16.09 -9.10
CA LYS A 38 -4.27 14.65 -8.85
C LYS A 38 -5.55 14.21 -9.56
N SER A 39 -5.49 13.15 -10.35
CA SER A 39 -6.66 12.40 -10.81
C SER A 39 -6.69 11.05 -10.09
N ARG A 40 -7.88 10.57 -9.75
CA ARG A 40 -8.13 9.20 -9.26
C ARG A 40 -9.31 8.63 -9.99
N LEU A 41 -9.18 7.41 -10.51
CA LEU A 41 -10.33 6.64 -10.98
C LEU A 41 -10.87 5.86 -9.79
N VAL A 42 -12.15 6.03 -9.47
CA VAL A 42 -12.78 5.41 -8.30
C VAL A 42 -13.99 4.61 -8.76
N ILE A 43 -14.07 3.36 -8.30
CA ILE A 43 -15.24 2.50 -8.47
C ILE A 43 -16.36 3.00 -7.56
N GLN A 44 -17.57 3.01 -8.08
CA GLN A 44 -18.77 3.40 -7.35
C GLN A 44 -19.21 2.29 -6.38
N GLY A 45 -18.53 2.17 -5.22
CA GLY A 45 -18.73 1.11 -4.22
C GLY A 45 -20.04 1.14 -3.43
N PHE A 46 -20.90 2.15 -3.63
CA PHE A 46 -22.19 2.33 -2.94
C PHE A 46 -23.28 1.30 -3.31
N ARG A 47 -22.91 0.16 -3.88
CA ARG A 47 -23.81 -0.96 -4.22
C ARG A 47 -23.45 -2.28 -3.53
N GLN A 48 -22.43 -2.28 -2.67
CA GLN A 48 -22.06 -3.46 -1.89
C GLN A 48 -23.18 -3.81 -0.89
N LYS A 49 -23.58 -5.08 -0.88
CA LYS A 49 -24.55 -5.66 0.05
C LYS A 49 -23.82 -6.30 1.23
N GLU A 50 -24.19 -5.86 2.42
CA GLU A 50 -23.78 -6.48 3.69
C GLU A 50 -24.07 -8.00 3.68
N GLY A 51 -23.04 -8.80 3.94
CA GLY A 51 -23.14 -10.26 3.96
C GLY A 51 -23.08 -10.99 2.60
N ILE A 52 -22.92 -10.28 1.48
CA ILE A 52 -22.72 -10.86 0.14
C ILE A 52 -21.42 -10.38 -0.48
N ASP A 53 -21.14 -9.06 -0.43
CA ASP A 53 -19.97 -8.43 -1.06
C ASP A 53 -18.91 -8.00 0.00
N PHE A 54 -19.01 -8.57 1.22
CA PHE A 54 -18.16 -8.28 2.39
C PHE A 54 -17.11 -9.38 2.64
N PHE A 55 -16.85 -10.25 1.66
CA PHE A 55 -15.81 -11.26 1.80
C PHE A 55 -14.44 -10.65 1.43
N ASP A 56 -13.80 -10.10 2.47
CA ASP A 56 -12.36 -9.99 2.68
C ASP A 56 -11.43 -9.51 1.53
N THR A 57 -11.87 -8.59 0.67
CA THR A 57 -10.90 -7.81 -0.13
C THR A 57 -10.35 -6.65 0.70
N TYR A 58 -9.31 -6.90 1.50
CA TYR A 58 -8.63 -5.82 2.23
C TYR A 58 -7.56 -5.18 1.35
N ALA A 59 -7.67 -3.87 1.16
CA ALA A 59 -6.47 -3.06 0.89
C ALA A 59 -5.43 -3.36 2.00
N PRO A 60 -4.11 -3.34 1.71
CA PRO A 60 -3.09 -3.65 2.69
C PRO A 60 -3.05 -2.58 3.80
N VAL A 61 -3.85 -2.79 4.83
CA VAL A 61 -3.98 -1.91 5.99
C VAL A 61 -3.73 -2.74 7.23
N ALA A 62 -2.53 -2.58 7.81
CA ALA A 62 -2.22 -3.16 9.10
C ALA A 62 -3.22 -2.67 10.16
N ARG A 63 -3.57 -3.56 11.09
CA ARG A 63 -4.53 -3.21 12.13
C ARG A 63 -3.93 -2.13 13.03
N ILE A 64 -4.77 -1.20 13.52
CA ILE A 64 -4.29 -0.12 14.40
C ILE A 64 -3.59 -0.65 15.67
N TYR A 65 -4.03 -1.80 16.20
CA TYR A 65 -3.39 -2.46 17.32
C TYR A 65 -1.99 -2.98 16.97
N THR A 66 -1.80 -3.48 15.74
CA THR A 66 -0.50 -3.92 15.22
C THR A 66 0.45 -2.74 15.13
N ILE A 67 -0.01 -1.61 14.58
CA ILE A 67 0.81 -0.39 14.47
C ILE A 67 1.22 0.10 15.86
N ARG A 68 0.28 0.16 16.81
CA ARG A 68 0.58 0.53 18.20
C ARG A 68 1.58 -0.42 18.86
N LEU A 69 1.45 -1.72 18.62
CA LEU A 69 2.38 -2.72 19.14
C LEU A 69 3.78 -2.53 18.55
N LEU A 70 3.90 -2.33 17.23
CA LEU A 70 5.17 -2.09 16.57
C LEU A 70 5.83 -0.79 17.06
N LEU A 71 5.05 0.27 17.28
CA LEU A 71 5.54 1.51 17.89
C LEU A 71 6.05 1.30 19.32
N ALA A 72 5.32 0.53 20.14
CA ALA A 72 5.77 0.18 21.49
C ALA A 72 7.08 -0.62 21.47
N LEU A 73 7.20 -1.60 20.56
CA LEU A 73 8.44 -2.36 20.35
C LEU A 73 9.58 -1.46 19.89
N ALA A 74 9.31 -0.51 18.99
CA ALA A 74 10.31 0.44 18.53
C ALA A 74 10.84 1.31 19.67
N ALA A 75 9.96 1.78 20.57
CA ALA A 75 10.36 2.53 21.75
C ALA A 75 11.19 1.69 22.73
N ILE A 76 10.80 0.43 22.98
CA ILE A 76 11.50 -0.49 23.90
C ILE A 76 12.88 -0.87 23.37
N HIS A 77 12.98 -1.14 22.06
CA HIS A 77 14.20 -1.64 21.42
C HIS A 77 15.01 -0.55 20.72
N ASN A 78 14.63 0.72 20.89
CA ASN A 78 15.28 1.88 20.28
C ASN A 78 15.44 1.74 18.74
N LEU A 79 14.39 1.26 18.08
CA LEU A 79 14.37 1.08 16.63
C LEU A 79 14.20 2.43 15.92
N VAL A 80 14.85 2.58 14.77
CA VAL A 80 14.66 3.73 13.89
C VAL A 80 13.44 3.47 13.02
N ILE A 81 12.58 4.48 12.88
CA ILE A 81 11.34 4.38 12.11
C ILE A 81 11.40 5.32 10.93
N HIS A 82 11.23 4.80 9.72
CA HIS A 82 11.15 5.59 8.51
C HIS A 82 9.84 5.35 7.78
N GLN A 83 9.38 6.38 7.06
CA GLN A 83 8.16 6.33 6.28
C GLN A 83 8.48 6.39 4.78
N MET A 84 7.79 5.56 4.00
CA MET A 84 7.79 5.60 2.55
C MET A 84 6.35 5.69 2.02
N ASP A 85 6.09 6.61 1.09
CA ASP A 85 4.80 6.74 0.39
C ASP A 85 4.82 5.88 -0.88
N VAL A 86 3.93 4.90 -0.97
CA VAL A 86 3.82 3.97 -2.10
C VAL A 86 2.72 4.47 -3.02
N LYS A 87 3.08 4.98 -4.20
CA LYS A 87 2.10 5.64 -5.08
C LYS A 87 1.05 4.69 -5.68
N THR A 88 1.20 3.38 -5.54
CA THR A 88 0.38 2.35 -6.22
C THR A 88 -0.08 1.18 -5.34
N ALA A 89 0.07 1.24 -4.00
CA ALA A 89 -0.21 0.09 -3.11
C ALA A 89 -1.64 -0.48 -3.23
N PHE A 90 -2.61 0.33 -3.65
CA PHE A 90 -4.00 -0.10 -3.86
C PHE A 90 -4.22 -1.12 -4.99
N LEU A 91 -3.25 -1.36 -5.88
CA LEU A 91 -3.43 -2.22 -7.06
C LEU A 91 -2.92 -3.67 -6.89
N ASN A 92 -2.42 -4.04 -5.71
CA ASN A 92 -1.72 -5.32 -5.50
C ASN A 92 -2.45 -6.30 -4.57
N GLY A 93 -3.63 -5.95 -4.05
CA GLY A 93 -4.44 -6.89 -3.27
C GLY A 93 -5.14 -7.89 -4.20
N ASP A 94 -5.07 -9.18 -3.87
CA ASP A 94 -5.90 -10.18 -4.53
C ASP A 94 -7.38 -9.90 -4.20
N LEU A 95 -8.19 -9.81 -5.25
CA LEU A 95 -9.65 -9.76 -5.14
C LEU A 95 -10.16 -11.20 -5.20
N ASP A 96 -10.80 -11.64 -4.13
CA ASP A 96 -11.46 -12.96 -4.09
C ASP A 96 -12.69 -13.02 -5.03
N GLU A 97 -13.18 -11.86 -5.48
CA GLU A 97 -14.36 -11.71 -6.31
C GLU A 97 -14.03 -11.11 -7.69
N GLU A 98 -14.60 -11.70 -8.75
CA GLU A 98 -14.55 -11.10 -10.08
C GLU A 98 -15.48 -9.88 -10.15
N ILE A 99 -14.89 -8.68 -10.09
CA ILE A 99 -15.62 -7.42 -10.18
C ILE A 99 -15.55 -6.88 -11.61
N TYR A 100 -16.72 -6.62 -12.20
CA TYR A 100 -16.85 -5.99 -13.52
C TYR A 100 -17.01 -4.48 -13.36
N MET A 101 -16.26 -3.67 -14.12
CA MET A 101 -16.35 -2.21 -14.11
C MET A 101 -16.62 -1.69 -15.52
N LYS A 102 -17.45 -0.66 -15.64
CA LYS A 102 -17.61 0.06 -16.92
C LYS A 102 -16.29 0.72 -17.32
N GLN A 103 -15.98 0.66 -18.61
CA GLN A 103 -14.78 1.31 -19.14
C GLN A 103 -14.83 2.83 -18.85
N PRO A 104 -13.77 3.41 -18.26
CA PRO A 104 -13.70 4.85 -18.03
C PRO A 104 -13.52 5.60 -19.36
N GLU A 105 -14.12 6.79 -19.47
CA GLU A 105 -13.93 7.66 -20.64
C GLU A 105 -12.45 8.11 -20.76
N GLY A 106 -11.87 7.91 -21.94
CA GLY A 106 -10.55 8.46 -22.33
C GLY A 106 -9.30 7.68 -21.91
N PHE A 107 -9.34 6.35 -21.69
CA PHE A 107 -8.21 5.62 -21.10
C PHE A 107 -7.51 4.59 -22.00
N VAL A 108 -6.16 4.69 -22.07
CA VAL A 108 -5.16 3.67 -22.46
C VAL A 108 -3.96 3.85 -21.51
N MET A 109 -3.32 2.78 -20.98
CA MET A 109 -1.86 2.71 -20.66
C MET A 109 -1.29 1.36 -20.10
N PRO A 110 0.03 1.06 -20.23
CA PRO A 110 0.81 -0.07 -19.65
C PRO A 110 1.68 0.21 -18.39
N GLY A 111 2.22 -0.78 -17.64
CA GLY A 111 2.78 -0.55 -16.28
C GLY A 111 3.68 -1.55 -15.51
N ASN A 112 3.13 -2.27 -14.51
CA ASN A 112 3.81 -2.87 -13.34
C ASN A 112 3.30 -4.28 -12.92
N GLU A 113 3.96 -5.37 -13.32
CA GLU A 113 3.49 -6.77 -13.12
C GLU A 113 4.00 -7.48 -11.85
N HIS A 114 4.30 -6.78 -10.75
CA HIS A 114 4.78 -7.46 -9.54
C HIS A 114 3.89 -7.19 -8.33
N LYS A 115 3.19 -8.22 -7.86
CA LYS A 115 2.48 -8.19 -6.58
C LYS A 115 3.49 -7.92 -5.46
N PHE A 116 3.13 -7.03 -4.55
CA PHE A 116 4.03 -6.56 -3.50
C PHE A 116 4.61 -7.71 -2.67
N ASP A 117 3.74 -8.63 -2.27
CA ASP A 117 4.06 -9.80 -1.46
C ASP A 117 5.13 -10.67 -2.14
N ASP A 118 4.97 -10.98 -3.42
CA ASP A 118 5.91 -11.83 -4.17
C ASP A 118 7.32 -11.24 -4.20
N VAL A 119 7.44 -9.92 -4.41
CA VAL A 119 8.72 -9.21 -4.46
C VAL A 119 9.40 -9.18 -3.09
N VAL A 120 8.63 -8.85 -2.05
CA VAL A 120 9.15 -8.73 -0.69
C VAL A 120 9.55 -10.09 -0.13
N LEU A 121 8.74 -11.12 -0.35
CA LEU A 121 9.04 -12.50 0.04
C LEU A 121 10.23 -13.06 -0.73
N SER A 122 10.34 -12.81 -2.03
CA SER A 122 11.49 -13.24 -2.85
C SER A 122 12.81 -12.62 -2.40
N ASN A 123 12.76 -11.43 -1.77
CA ASN A 123 13.92 -10.78 -1.16
C ASN A 123 14.22 -11.28 0.27
N GLY A 124 13.59 -12.37 0.72
CA GLY A 124 13.87 -13.04 1.98
C GLY A 124 13.20 -12.41 3.20
N PHE A 125 12.15 -11.60 3.01
CA PHE A 125 11.27 -11.23 4.11
C PHE A 125 10.31 -12.37 4.42
N ALA A 126 9.91 -12.46 5.68
CA ALA A 126 8.85 -13.36 6.15
C ALA A 126 7.57 -12.56 6.40
N LEU A 127 6.44 -13.07 5.91
CA LEU A 127 5.11 -12.54 6.20
C LEU A 127 4.68 -12.91 7.63
N ASN A 128 4.16 -11.94 8.37
CA ASN A 128 3.58 -12.19 9.69
C ASN A 128 2.21 -12.89 9.55
N GLN A 129 2.04 -14.01 10.26
CA GLN A 129 0.81 -14.81 10.18
C GLN A 129 -0.39 -14.18 10.89
N ALA A 130 -0.15 -13.31 11.89
CA ALA A 130 -1.20 -12.63 12.63
C ALA A 130 -1.68 -11.33 11.94
N ASP A 131 -0.78 -10.67 11.20
CA ASP A 131 -1.10 -9.51 10.38
C ASP A 131 -0.36 -9.57 9.05
N LYS A 132 -1.08 -9.90 7.98
CA LYS A 132 -0.53 -10.06 6.61
C LYS A 132 -0.04 -8.73 5.99
N CYS A 133 -0.19 -7.60 6.68
CA CYS A 133 0.39 -6.33 6.25
C CYS A 133 1.76 -6.06 6.89
N VAL A 134 2.29 -7.02 7.66
CA VAL A 134 3.59 -6.92 8.33
C VAL A 134 4.56 -7.95 7.78
N TYR A 135 5.75 -7.47 7.42
CA TYR A 135 6.87 -8.27 6.95
C TYR A 135 8.06 -8.07 7.88
N SER A 136 8.88 -9.09 8.03
CA SER A 136 10.10 -9.01 8.84
C SER A 136 11.26 -9.71 8.18
N LYS A 137 12.45 -9.14 8.28
CA LYS A 137 13.70 -9.77 7.85
C LYS A 137 14.77 -9.45 8.87
N PHE A 138 15.30 -10.49 9.50
CA PHE A 138 16.35 -10.39 10.52
C PHE A 138 17.45 -11.40 10.24
N ASP A 139 18.69 -11.01 10.54
CA ASP A 139 19.84 -11.91 10.50
C ASP A 139 19.98 -12.71 11.81
N THR A 140 20.98 -13.60 11.86
CA THR A 140 21.25 -14.44 13.05
C THR A 140 21.73 -13.64 14.27
N SER A 141 22.16 -12.39 14.09
CA SER A 141 22.55 -11.47 15.16
C SER A 141 21.38 -10.65 15.70
N GLY A 142 20.20 -10.75 15.09
CA GLY A 142 19.01 -9.99 15.45
C GLY A 142 18.93 -8.61 14.81
N LYS A 143 19.83 -8.28 13.87
CA LYS A 143 19.74 -7.05 13.07
C LYS A 143 18.80 -7.23 11.90
N GLY A 144 18.05 -6.17 11.58
CA GLY A 144 17.15 -6.22 10.44
C GLY A 144 16.03 -5.20 10.52
N VAL A 145 14.94 -5.51 9.82
CA VAL A 145 13.81 -4.61 9.61
C VAL A 145 12.47 -5.32 9.75
N MET A 146 11.47 -4.58 10.24
CA MET A 146 10.06 -4.87 10.06
C MET A 146 9.43 -3.81 9.14
N ILE A 147 8.62 -4.24 8.19
CA ILE A 147 7.85 -3.39 7.29
C ILE A 147 6.38 -3.54 7.68
N CYS A 148 5.67 -2.42 7.82
CA CYS A 148 4.24 -2.39 8.07
C CYS A 148 3.56 -1.56 6.98
N LEU A 149 2.60 -2.15 6.28
CA LEU A 149 1.79 -1.48 5.26
C LEU A 149 0.55 -0.87 5.89
N TYR A 150 0.31 0.41 5.64
CA TYR A 150 -0.89 1.11 6.06
C TYR A 150 -1.35 2.08 4.96
N VAL A 151 -2.27 1.61 4.12
CA VAL A 151 -2.86 2.43 3.04
C VAL A 151 -1.75 2.90 2.07
N ASP A 152 -1.56 4.21 1.91
CA ASP A 152 -0.54 4.81 1.04
C ASP A 152 0.86 4.80 1.71
N ASP A 153 0.90 4.57 3.02
CA ASP A 153 2.10 4.66 3.84
C ASP A 153 2.70 3.29 4.15
N MET A 154 4.02 3.23 4.08
CA MET A 154 4.81 2.10 4.54
C MET A 154 5.73 2.58 5.65
N LEU A 155 5.65 1.91 6.79
CA LEU A 155 6.55 2.14 7.92
C LEU A 155 7.63 1.07 7.93
N ILE A 156 8.89 1.50 8.02
CA ILE A 156 10.06 0.64 8.13
C ILE A 156 10.66 0.85 9.52
N PHE A 157 10.65 -0.19 10.33
CA PHE A 157 11.24 -0.25 11.66
C PHE A 157 12.56 -1.00 11.56
N GLY A 158 13.69 -0.33 11.70
CA GLY A 158 15.01 -0.93 11.59
C GLY A 158 15.80 -0.89 12.89
N THR A 159 16.65 -1.89 13.09
CA THR A 159 17.60 -1.92 14.21
C THR A 159 18.70 -0.87 14.08
N ASP A 160 19.01 -0.47 12.84
CA ASP A 160 19.95 0.60 12.51
C ASP A 160 19.61 1.20 11.13
N LEU A 161 20.19 2.37 10.86
CA LEU A 161 19.97 3.11 9.61
C LEU A 161 20.48 2.37 8.37
N GLU A 162 21.50 1.51 8.52
CA GLU A 162 22.07 0.79 7.38
C GLU A 162 21.05 -0.22 6.81
N GLU A 163 20.38 -0.96 7.69
CA GLU A 163 19.33 -1.90 7.30
C GLU A 163 18.08 -1.20 6.75
N VAL A 164 17.73 -0.04 7.30
CA VAL A 164 16.65 0.80 6.76
C VAL A 164 16.99 1.27 5.34
N ASP A 165 18.19 1.83 5.12
CA ASP A 165 18.60 2.36 3.83
C ASP A 165 18.74 1.27 2.76
N LYS A 166 19.24 0.08 3.14
CA LYS A 166 19.23 -1.10 2.26
C LYS A 166 17.81 -1.45 1.83
N THR A 167 16.88 -1.47 2.78
CA THR A 167 15.47 -1.79 2.52
C THR A 167 14.80 -0.75 1.63
N LYS A 168 15.03 0.55 1.88
CA LYS A 168 14.54 1.65 1.04
C LYS A 168 15.04 1.55 -0.39
N LYS A 169 16.34 1.29 -0.58
CA LYS A 169 16.95 1.13 -1.91
C LYS A 169 16.34 -0.05 -2.66
N PHE A 170 16.19 -1.19 -1.98
CA PHE A 170 15.53 -2.36 -2.54
C PHE A 170 14.09 -2.02 -2.98
N LEU A 171 13.27 -1.48 -2.08
CA LEU A 171 11.88 -1.20 -2.39
C LEU A 171 11.75 -0.14 -3.50
N SER A 172 12.58 0.90 -3.48
CA SER A 172 12.59 1.94 -4.53
C SER A 172 13.08 1.43 -5.89
N SER A 173 13.84 0.33 -5.91
CA SER A 173 14.26 -0.33 -7.16
C SER A 173 13.13 -1.17 -7.78
N SER A 174 12.18 -1.61 -6.98
CA SER A 174 11.07 -2.47 -7.41
C SER A 174 9.73 -1.74 -7.53
N PHE A 175 9.55 -0.61 -6.83
CA PHE A 175 8.29 0.14 -6.75
C PHE A 175 8.52 1.65 -6.88
N ASP A 176 7.56 2.38 -7.48
CA ASP A 176 7.57 3.85 -7.47
C ASP A 176 7.18 4.38 -6.08
N MET A 177 8.20 4.77 -5.32
CA MET A 177 8.06 5.19 -3.93
C MET A 177 8.66 6.57 -3.71
N LYS A 178 8.18 7.24 -2.67
CA LYS A 178 8.74 8.48 -2.18
C LYS A 178 9.21 8.29 -0.73
N ASP A 179 10.49 8.48 -0.48
CA ASP A 179 11.04 8.52 0.88
C ASP A 179 10.56 9.79 1.59
N MET A 180 9.97 9.61 2.77
CA MET A 180 9.47 10.68 3.63
C MET A 180 10.41 10.98 4.81
N GLY A 181 11.53 10.25 4.93
CA GLY A 181 12.51 10.45 5.99
C GLY A 181 12.19 9.68 7.27
N GLU A 182 12.83 10.09 8.36
CA GLU A 182 12.52 9.56 9.69
C GLU A 182 11.12 10.02 10.10
N ALA A 183 10.32 9.10 10.66
CA ALA A 183 8.94 9.39 10.99
C ALA A 183 8.86 10.20 12.29
N GLU A 184 8.48 11.47 12.18
CA GLU A 184 8.21 12.37 13.32
C GLU A 184 6.78 12.21 13.86
N VAL A 185 5.83 11.99 12.94
CA VAL A 185 4.40 11.80 13.25
C VAL A 185 3.90 10.58 12.49
N ILE A 186 3.34 9.60 13.21
CA ILE A 186 2.79 8.36 12.64
C ILE A 186 1.32 8.29 13.01
N LEU A 187 0.42 8.48 12.05
CA LEU A 187 -1.04 8.40 12.27
C LEU A 187 -1.54 9.32 13.39
N ASP A 188 -1.11 10.58 13.37
CA ASP A 188 -1.40 11.58 14.40
C ASP A 188 -0.81 11.26 15.79
N ILE A 189 0.12 10.30 15.88
CA ILE A 189 0.92 10.00 17.08
C ILE A 189 2.32 10.60 16.90
N GLU A 190 2.68 11.56 17.74
CA GLU A 190 4.02 12.14 17.77
C GLU A 190 5.00 11.20 18.48
N LYS A 191 6.20 11.07 17.91
CA LYS A 191 7.32 10.40 18.56
C LYS A 191 7.80 11.30 19.71
N VAL A 192 7.60 10.86 20.95
CA VAL A 192 8.04 11.56 22.18
C VAL A 192 9.52 11.31 22.44
#